data_AF-A0A0B1TJ81-F1
#
_entry.id   AF-A0A0B1TJ81-F1
#
_cell.length_a   1.000
_cell.length_b   1.000
_cell.length_c   1.000
_cell.angle_alpha   90.00
_cell.angle_beta   90.00
_cell.angle_gamma   90.00
#
_symmetry.space_group_name_H-M   'P 1'
#
loop_
_entity.id
_entity.type
_entity.pdbx_description
1 polymer ?
#
loop_
_entity_poly.entity_id
_entity_poly.type
_entity_poly.pdbx_seq_one_letter_code
_entity_poly.pdbx_strand_id
1 'polypeptide(L)'
;MFLPFLLLLCGLVRSDVVRMNCHPEPGATKEKCEDRDCIWDPQSTPAGVPPCYLRSGMGYRLDSTTGDTFTLIKNDGPRNPWANETHTIFLSKRYYGKALNVKIFTPGRYEPPIDLPRGVSESFEELEFATQTVNGTFVFTVTRQSTRTRLFDTSIGGLIFCDKFLQIATTLPSDAMYGWGENVHPTLKHNFNRYTTWAMHARDEPPSSDGLQTKNLYGETMYY
;
A
#
# COMPACT_ATOMS: atom_id res chain seq x y z
N MET A 1 -20.82 13.84 53.29
CA MET A 1 -19.84 14.51 52.41
C MET A 1 -19.04 13.42 51.72
N PHE A 2 -19.51 12.94 50.56
CA PHE A 2 -18.87 11.88 49.78
C PHE A 2 -18.29 12.51 48.52
N LEU A 3 -16.97 12.47 48.38
CA LEU A 3 -16.25 12.87 47.18
C LEU A 3 -16.17 11.64 46.25
N PRO A 4 -16.76 11.64 45.05
CA PRO A 4 -16.55 10.56 44.11
C PRO A 4 -15.20 10.75 43.43
N PHE A 5 -14.33 9.75 43.56
CA PHE A 5 -13.08 9.64 42.83
C PHE A 5 -13.42 9.47 41.35
N LEU A 6 -13.19 10.52 40.55
CA LEU A 6 -13.28 10.45 39.10
C LEU A 6 -12.06 9.67 38.59
N LEU A 7 -12.22 8.36 38.40
CA LEU A 7 -11.25 7.54 37.67
C LEU A 7 -11.27 8.01 36.20
N LEU A 8 -10.40 8.96 35.89
CA LEU A 8 -10.00 9.24 34.51
C LEU A 8 -9.27 7.98 34.00
N LEU A 9 -10.03 7.08 33.40
CA LEU A 9 -9.48 6.14 32.43
C LEU A 9 -9.01 6.97 31.24
N CYS A 10 -7.79 7.48 31.36
CA CYS A 10 -7.03 7.96 30.22
C CYS A 10 -6.74 6.71 29.37
N GLY A 11 -7.69 6.36 28.51
CA GLY A 11 -7.49 5.37 27.47
C GLY A 11 -6.42 5.90 26.54
N LEU A 12 -5.17 5.57 26.84
CA LEU A 12 -4.10 5.52 25.86
C LEU A 12 -4.49 4.44 24.85
N VAL A 13 -5.35 4.78 23.89
CA VAL A 13 -5.43 4.02 22.63
C VAL A 13 -4.15 4.35 21.90
N ARG A 14 -3.11 3.59 22.25
CA ARG A 14 -1.75 3.77 21.79
C ARG A 14 -1.61 3.01 20.46
N SER A 15 -1.51 3.80 19.40
CA SER A 15 -1.10 3.45 18.03
C SER A 15 -2.10 2.63 17.23
N ASP A 16 -2.68 3.27 16.21
CA ASP A 16 -3.28 2.62 15.05
C ASP A 16 -2.26 1.63 14.45
N VAL A 17 -2.34 0.36 14.84
CA VAL A 17 -1.53 -0.69 14.22
C VAL A 17 -2.04 -0.80 12.79
N VAL A 18 -1.22 -0.36 11.83
CA VAL A 18 -1.54 -0.55 10.42
C VAL A 18 -1.53 -2.04 10.15
N ARG A 19 -2.68 -2.57 9.74
CA ARG A 19 -2.85 -3.97 9.38
C ARG A 19 -2.90 -4.12 7.87
N MET A 20 -1.91 -4.80 7.32
CA MET A 20 -1.92 -5.26 5.93
C MET A 20 -2.43 -6.70 5.92
N ASN A 21 -3.49 -6.97 5.16
CA ASN A 21 -4.14 -8.26 5.16
C ASN A 21 -3.18 -9.38 4.71
N CYS A 22 -3.03 -10.42 5.54
CA CYS A 22 -2.22 -11.61 5.23
C CYS A 22 -3.07 -12.81 4.75
N HIS A 23 -4.40 -12.65 4.79
CA HIS A 23 -5.35 -13.65 4.34
C HIS A 23 -6.47 -12.97 3.53
N PRO A 24 -6.15 -12.48 2.31
CA PRO A 24 -7.09 -11.75 1.47
C PRO A 24 -8.28 -12.60 0.99
N GLU A 25 -8.12 -13.92 0.93
CA GLU A 25 -9.20 -14.83 0.59
C GLU A 25 -10.16 -15.09 1.77
N PRO A 26 -11.40 -15.53 1.51
CA PRO A 26 -12.39 -15.77 2.56
C PRO A 26 -11.99 -16.86 3.57
N GLY A 27 -12.56 -16.79 4.77
CA GLY A 27 -12.43 -17.85 5.76
C GLY A 27 -11.09 -17.86 6.50
N ALA A 28 -10.58 -16.67 6.85
CA ALA A 28 -9.45 -16.51 7.73
C ALA A 28 -9.76 -17.11 9.12
N THR A 29 -8.82 -17.89 9.64
CA THR A 29 -8.86 -18.50 10.99
C THR A 29 -7.52 -18.27 11.66
N LYS A 30 -7.46 -18.42 12.98
CA LYS A 30 -6.21 -18.27 13.73
C LYS A 30 -5.15 -19.23 13.19
N GLU A 31 -5.52 -20.48 12.98
CA GLU A 31 -4.64 -21.55 12.53
C GLU A 31 -4.07 -21.24 11.14
N LYS A 32 -4.91 -20.86 10.17
CA LYS A 32 -4.44 -20.47 8.82
C LYS A 32 -3.57 -19.22 8.83
N CYS A 33 -3.82 -18.29 9.77
CA CYS A 33 -3.04 -17.08 9.89
C CYS A 33 -1.64 -17.34 10.45
N GLU A 34 -1.56 -18.13 11.52
CA GLU A 34 -0.30 -18.49 12.17
C GLU A 34 0.55 -19.41 11.27
N ASP A 35 -0.07 -20.29 10.49
CA ASP A 35 0.62 -21.09 9.46
C ASP A 35 1.32 -20.22 8.40
N ARG A 36 0.79 -19.02 8.13
CA ARG A 36 1.40 -18.00 7.27
C ARG A 36 2.48 -17.16 7.93
N ASP A 37 2.82 -17.45 9.19
CA ASP A 37 3.67 -16.61 10.04
C ASP A 37 3.15 -15.16 10.17
N CYS A 38 1.82 -15.02 10.23
CA CYS A 38 1.15 -13.74 10.39
C CYS A 38 0.57 -13.58 11.80
N ILE A 39 0.05 -12.39 12.08
CA ILE A 39 -0.53 -12.06 13.39
C ILE A 39 -2.04 -12.22 13.31
N TRP A 40 -2.58 -13.03 14.21
CA TRP A 40 -4.02 -13.14 14.43
C TRP A 40 -4.48 -12.20 15.55
N ASP A 41 -5.43 -11.34 15.24
CA ASP A 41 -6.17 -10.54 16.21
C ASP A 41 -7.65 -10.49 15.80
N PRO A 42 -8.56 -11.10 16.58
CA PRO A 42 -9.99 -11.12 16.24
C PRO A 42 -10.64 -9.74 16.28
N GLN A 43 -10.02 -8.73 16.90
CA GLN A 43 -10.54 -7.36 16.90
C GLN A 43 -10.54 -6.79 15.49
N SER A 44 -11.73 -6.61 14.92
CA SER A 44 -11.94 -6.15 13.55
C SER A 44 -12.66 -4.79 13.53
N THR A 45 -12.10 -3.84 14.28
CA THR A 45 -12.62 -2.46 14.40
C THR A 45 -11.54 -1.48 13.94
N PRO A 46 -11.84 -0.53 13.02
CA PRO A 46 -13.11 -0.32 12.30
C PRO A 46 -13.54 -1.49 11.40
N ALA A 47 -14.77 -1.44 10.89
CA ALA A 47 -15.32 -2.52 10.07
C ALA A 47 -14.40 -2.87 8.89
N GLY A 48 -14.24 -4.17 8.64
CA GLY A 48 -13.43 -4.70 7.54
C GLY A 48 -11.94 -4.85 7.87
N VAL A 49 -11.46 -4.33 9.01
CA VAL A 49 -10.05 -4.52 9.42
C VAL A 49 -9.73 -6.02 9.46
N PRO A 50 -8.64 -6.47 8.81
CA PRO A 50 -8.36 -7.89 8.68
C PRO A 50 -7.94 -8.48 10.04
N PRO A 51 -8.54 -9.61 10.46
CA PRO A 51 -8.15 -10.30 11.69
C PRO A 51 -6.81 -11.05 11.53
N CYS A 52 -6.38 -11.30 10.30
CA CYS A 52 -5.07 -11.85 9.98
C CYS A 52 -4.24 -10.84 9.20
N TYR A 53 -3.11 -10.40 9.76
CA TYR A 53 -2.30 -9.35 9.14
C TYR A 53 -0.80 -9.63 9.21
N LEU A 54 -0.08 -9.00 8.28
CA LEU A 54 1.37 -9.17 8.12
C LEU A 54 2.13 -8.70 9.37
N ARG A 55 3.21 -9.40 9.70
CA ARG A 55 4.21 -8.91 10.65
C ARG A 55 4.97 -7.72 10.07
N SER A 56 5.32 -6.77 10.94
CA SER A 56 6.14 -5.61 10.55
C SER A 56 7.58 -6.01 10.23
N GLY A 57 8.26 -5.21 9.41
CA GLY A 57 9.64 -5.45 8.99
C GLY A 57 9.79 -6.32 7.74
N MET A 58 8.69 -6.78 7.13
CA MET A 58 8.75 -7.44 5.83
C MET A 58 9.07 -6.43 4.73
N GLY A 59 10.12 -6.71 3.95
CA GLY A 59 10.47 -5.90 2.79
C GLY A 59 11.86 -6.19 2.25
N TYR A 60 12.50 -5.17 1.70
CA TYR A 60 13.84 -5.23 1.13
C TYR A 60 14.76 -4.29 1.88
N ARG A 61 16.07 -4.43 1.74
CA ARG A 61 17.09 -3.47 2.18
C ARG A 61 17.79 -2.89 0.95
N LEU A 62 18.29 -1.66 1.08
CA LEU A 62 19.16 -1.08 0.06
C LEU A 62 20.50 -1.83 0.05
N ASP A 63 20.93 -2.24 -1.13
CA ASP A 63 22.25 -2.86 -1.31
C ASP A 63 23.23 -1.89 -1.96
N SER A 64 22.84 -1.30 -3.09
CA SER A 64 23.66 -0.33 -3.82
C SER A 64 22.81 0.65 -4.61
N THR A 65 23.41 1.79 -4.95
CA THR A 65 22.80 2.82 -5.80
C THR A 65 23.74 3.12 -6.95
N THR A 66 23.23 3.07 -8.18
CA THR A 66 23.97 3.43 -9.41
C THR A 66 23.12 4.40 -10.22
N GLY A 67 23.53 5.68 -10.23
CA GLY A 67 22.74 6.76 -10.81
C GLY A 67 21.35 6.84 -10.17
N ASP A 68 20.31 6.76 -10.99
CA ASP A 68 18.91 6.78 -10.56
C ASP A 68 18.30 5.38 -10.31
N THR A 69 19.14 4.33 -10.26
CA THR A 69 18.73 2.95 -9.99
C THR A 69 19.26 2.47 -8.64
N PHE A 70 18.38 1.82 -7.87
CA PHE A 70 18.63 1.29 -6.54
C PHE A 70 18.47 -0.23 -6.60
N THR A 71 19.53 -0.96 -6.25
CA THR A 71 19.49 -2.42 -6.10
C THR A 71 19.03 -2.74 -4.69
N LEU A 72 17.94 -3.50 -4.59
CA LEU A 72 17.33 -3.88 -3.31
C LEU A 72 17.41 -5.40 -3.14
N ILE A 73 17.82 -5.84 -1.95
CA ILE A 73 17.91 -7.26 -1.61
C ILE A 73 16.88 -7.56 -0.53
N LYS A 74 16.25 -8.73 -0.59
CA LYS A 74 15.29 -9.17 0.43
C LYS A 74 15.92 -9.05 1.82
N ASN A 75 15.20 -8.40 2.74
CA ASN A 75 15.71 -8.25 4.11
C ASN A 75 15.49 -9.52 4.95
N ASP A 76 16.14 -9.57 6.11
CA ASP A 76 16.00 -10.64 7.11
C ASP A 76 14.74 -10.47 7.98
N GLY A 77 13.71 -9.81 7.44
CA GLY A 77 12.42 -9.62 8.10
C GLY A 77 11.59 -10.91 8.17
N PRO A 78 10.35 -10.82 8.69
CA PRO A 78 9.44 -11.96 8.79
C PRO A 78 9.24 -12.71 7.47
N ARG A 79 8.84 -13.97 7.58
CA ARG A 79 8.60 -14.83 6.43
C ARG A 79 7.48 -14.27 5.57
N ASN A 80 7.73 -14.18 4.27
CA ASN A 80 6.71 -13.85 3.29
C ASN A 80 5.68 -15.01 3.17
N PRO A 81 4.36 -14.75 3.31
CA PRO A 81 3.33 -15.79 3.20
C PRO A 81 3.05 -16.22 1.75
N TRP A 82 3.52 -15.46 0.76
CA TRP A 82 3.37 -15.73 -0.67
C TRP A 82 4.59 -16.47 -1.23
N ALA A 83 4.36 -17.36 -2.20
CA ALA A 83 5.41 -18.16 -2.83
C ALA A 83 6.22 -17.37 -3.86
N ASN A 84 7.43 -17.87 -4.17
CA ASN A 84 8.31 -17.37 -5.24
C ASN A 84 8.68 -15.88 -5.07
N GLU A 85 9.09 -15.52 -3.86
CA GLU A 85 9.63 -14.20 -3.57
C GLU A 85 10.95 -13.96 -4.33
N THR A 86 11.08 -12.79 -4.94
CA THR A 86 12.26 -12.42 -5.71
C THR A 86 13.34 -11.89 -4.78
N HIS A 87 14.51 -12.53 -4.74
CA HIS A 87 15.56 -12.12 -3.79
C HIS A 87 16.15 -10.73 -4.07
N THR A 88 16.32 -10.39 -5.36
CA THR A 88 16.90 -9.10 -5.79
C THR A 88 15.95 -8.40 -6.74
N ILE A 89 15.60 -7.15 -6.40
CA ILE A 89 14.77 -6.28 -7.22
C ILE A 89 15.46 -4.94 -7.43
N PHE A 90 15.00 -4.18 -8.41
CA PHE A 90 15.51 -2.87 -8.75
C PHE A 90 14.42 -1.83 -8.61
N LEU A 91 14.74 -0.68 -8.06
CA LEU A 91 13.91 0.51 -8.14
C LEU A 91 14.63 1.52 -9.03
N SER A 92 13.95 2.11 -10.01
CA SER A 92 14.46 3.24 -10.78
C SER A 92 13.55 4.44 -10.65
N LYS A 93 14.13 5.64 -10.57
CA LYS A 93 13.41 6.90 -10.65
C LYS A 93 13.75 7.61 -11.96
N ARG A 94 12.77 8.32 -12.55
CA ARG A 94 13.00 9.17 -13.72
C ARG A 94 12.03 10.34 -13.73
N TYR A 95 12.55 11.54 -13.97
CA TYR A 95 11.76 12.75 -14.12
C TYR A 95 11.43 13.01 -15.59
N TYR A 96 10.20 13.45 -15.85
CA TYR A 96 9.72 13.95 -17.13
C TYR A 96 9.14 15.35 -16.91
N GLY A 97 10.02 16.36 -16.88
CA GLY A 97 9.64 17.69 -16.38
C GLY A 97 9.35 17.62 -14.88
N LYS A 98 8.13 17.98 -14.48
CA LYS A 98 7.69 17.93 -13.07
C LYS A 98 7.03 16.61 -12.66
N ALA A 99 6.84 15.68 -13.60
CA ALA A 99 6.30 14.35 -13.33
C ALA A 99 7.43 13.40 -12.93
N LEU A 100 7.17 12.58 -11.92
CA LEU A 100 8.09 11.55 -11.43
C LEU A 100 7.55 10.17 -11.78
N ASN A 101 8.34 9.38 -12.49
CA ASN A 101 8.10 7.96 -12.69
C ASN A 101 9.02 7.16 -11.74
N VAL A 102 8.41 6.35 -10.88
CA VAL A 102 9.11 5.35 -10.06
C VAL A 102 8.69 3.98 -10.55
N LYS A 103 9.66 3.11 -10.79
CA LYS A 103 9.43 1.74 -11.25
C LYS A 103 10.18 0.77 -10.34
N ILE A 104 9.50 -0.25 -9.85
CA ILE A 104 10.10 -1.39 -9.13
C ILE A 104 9.99 -2.60 -10.07
N PHE A 105 11.11 -3.29 -10.33
CA PHE A 105 11.16 -4.34 -11.34
C PHE A 105 12.24 -5.38 -11.06
N THR A 106 12.14 -6.50 -11.78
CA THR A 106 13.23 -7.45 -11.99
C THR A 106 13.22 -7.84 -13.48
N PRO A 107 14.38 -8.08 -14.11
CA PRO A 107 14.45 -8.37 -15.54
C PRO A 107 13.59 -9.57 -15.97
N GLY A 108 13.06 -9.52 -17.19
CA GLY A 108 12.33 -10.66 -17.79
C GLY A 108 10.86 -10.80 -17.36
N ARG A 109 10.33 -9.88 -16.55
CA ARG A 109 8.91 -9.85 -16.21
C ARG A 109 8.10 -9.10 -17.26
N TYR A 110 6.82 -9.45 -17.35
CA TYR A 110 5.87 -8.76 -18.22
C TYR A 110 5.78 -7.27 -17.87
N GLU A 111 5.92 -6.43 -18.89
CA GLU A 111 5.61 -5.00 -18.82
C GLU A 111 4.49 -4.72 -19.83
N PRO A 112 3.38 -4.10 -19.41
CA PRO A 112 2.33 -3.73 -20.34
C PRO A 112 2.88 -2.90 -21.50
N PRO A 113 2.59 -3.27 -22.77
CA PRO A 113 3.07 -2.54 -23.95
C PRO A 113 2.23 -1.27 -24.16
N ILE A 114 2.26 -0.37 -23.17
CA ILE A 114 1.51 0.88 -23.16
C ILE A 114 2.45 2.02 -23.53
N ASP A 115 2.04 2.80 -24.53
CA ASP A 115 2.73 4.05 -24.87
C ASP A 115 2.33 5.14 -23.88
N LEU A 116 3.11 5.25 -22.80
CA LEU A 116 2.92 6.31 -21.81
C LEU A 116 3.53 7.62 -22.36
N PRO A 117 2.79 8.74 -22.34
CA PRO A 117 3.33 10.01 -22.80
C PRO A 117 4.59 10.37 -22.01
N ARG A 118 5.71 10.52 -22.72
CA ARG A 118 7.02 10.87 -22.14
C ARG A 118 7.41 12.34 -22.36
N GLY A 119 6.43 13.18 -22.70
CA GLY A 119 6.62 14.62 -22.82
C GLY A 119 7.03 15.25 -21.49
N VAL A 120 7.69 16.40 -21.58
CA VAL A 120 8.05 17.20 -20.39
C VAL A 120 6.76 17.76 -19.81
N SER A 121 6.44 17.41 -18.55
CA SER A 121 5.30 18.02 -17.87
C SER A 121 5.68 19.36 -17.25
N GLU A 122 4.76 20.31 -17.33
CA GLU A 122 4.91 21.65 -16.75
C GLU A 122 4.05 21.78 -15.48
N SER A 123 4.66 22.33 -14.43
CA SER A 123 3.98 22.68 -13.18
C SER A 123 4.85 23.66 -12.39
N PHE A 124 4.22 24.48 -11.55
CA PHE A 124 4.93 25.29 -10.54
C PHE A 124 5.41 24.44 -9.36
N GLU A 125 4.84 23.25 -9.18
CA GLU A 125 5.17 22.33 -8.10
C GLU A 125 6.30 21.39 -8.53
N GLU A 126 7.17 21.05 -7.57
CA GLU A 126 8.25 20.09 -7.77
C GLU A 126 8.15 18.92 -6.80
N LEU A 127 8.59 17.74 -7.27
CA LEU A 127 8.61 16.50 -6.51
C LEU A 127 10.04 16.14 -6.11
N GLU A 128 10.26 15.86 -4.84
CA GLU A 128 11.51 15.37 -4.29
C GLU A 128 11.37 13.88 -3.96
N PHE A 129 12.20 13.04 -4.57
CA PHE A 129 12.30 11.61 -4.25
C PHE A 129 13.44 11.36 -3.27
N ALA A 130 13.14 10.71 -2.15
CA ALA A 130 14.11 10.32 -1.14
C ALA A 130 13.95 8.85 -0.73
N THR A 131 15.05 8.21 -0.35
CA THR A 131 15.08 6.84 0.17
C THR A 131 15.62 6.84 1.59
N GLN A 132 15.13 5.95 2.44
CA GLN A 132 15.61 5.74 3.80
C GLN A 132 15.61 4.25 4.13
N THR A 133 16.34 3.88 5.18
CA THR A 133 16.23 2.54 5.79
C THR A 133 15.67 2.70 7.19
N VAL A 134 14.48 2.15 7.44
CA VAL A 134 13.80 2.18 8.72
C VAL A 134 13.75 0.76 9.26
N ASN A 135 14.36 0.52 10.41
CA ASN A 135 14.43 -0.81 11.05
C ASN A 135 14.91 -1.90 10.07
N GLY A 136 15.96 -1.63 9.29
CA GLY A 136 16.50 -2.56 8.31
C GLY A 136 15.66 -2.75 7.04
N THR A 137 14.57 -1.99 6.87
CA THR A 137 13.69 -2.04 5.70
C THR A 137 13.85 -0.76 4.87
N PHE A 138 14.09 -0.92 3.58
CA PHE A 138 14.11 0.12 2.56
C PHE A 138 12.70 0.70 2.41
N VAL A 139 12.65 2.03 2.44
CA VAL A 139 11.45 2.81 2.18
C VAL A 139 11.83 3.99 1.30
N PHE A 140 10.89 4.45 0.49
CA PHE A 140 11.02 5.70 -0.24
C PHE A 140 9.83 6.62 0.01
N THR A 141 10.07 7.90 -0.23
CA THR A 141 9.09 8.96 -0.10
C THR A 141 9.18 9.91 -1.29
N VAL A 142 8.03 10.37 -1.77
CA VAL A 142 7.88 11.47 -2.72
C VAL A 142 7.25 12.65 -1.98
N THR A 143 7.95 13.77 -1.95
CA THR A 143 7.56 14.96 -1.20
C THR A 143 7.33 16.13 -2.15
N ARG A 144 6.27 16.90 -1.93
CA ARG A 144 6.07 18.19 -2.58
C ARG A 144 7.07 19.20 -2.01
N GLN A 145 7.94 19.78 -2.83
CA GLN A 145 9.01 20.64 -2.32
C GLN A 145 8.51 21.91 -1.64
N SER A 146 7.51 22.57 -2.22
CA SER A 146 6.98 23.87 -1.76
C SER A 146 6.44 23.82 -0.33
N THR A 147 5.72 22.75 0.02
CA THR A 147 5.02 22.59 1.31
C THR A 147 5.67 21.56 2.22
N ARG A 148 6.63 20.77 1.71
CA ARG A 148 7.20 19.58 2.35
C ARG A 148 6.19 18.48 2.66
N THR A 149 5.02 18.49 2.02
CA THR A 149 4.00 17.44 2.20
C THR A 149 4.45 16.14 1.54
N ARG A 150 4.45 15.04 2.30
CA ARG A 150 4.72 13.69 1.78
C ARG A 150 3.50 13.20 1.00
N LEU A 151 3.64 13.09 -0.32
CA LEU A 151 2.55 12.70 -1.23
C LEU A 151 2.47 11.19 -1.43
N PHE A 152 3.61 10.51 -1.38
CA PHE A 152 3.72 9.06 -1.42
C PHE A 152 4.78 8.65 -0.41
N ASP A 153 4.43 7.82 0.56
CA ASP A 153 5.30 7.43 1.66
C ASP A 153 5.10 5.97 2.02
N THR A 154 6.09 5.16 1.66
CA THR A 154 6.12 3.71 1.89
C THR A 154 6.64 3.31 3.25
N SER A 155 6.88 4.25 4.18
CA SER A 155 7.41 3.95 5.51
C SER A 155 6.50 3.06 6.37
N ILE A 156 5.24 2.93 5.96
CA ILE A 156 4.27 1.97 6.50
C ILE A 156 4.67 0.50 6.25
N GLY A 157 5.60 0.25 5.32
CA GLY A 157 6.20 -1.06 5.04
C GLY A 157 5.40 -1.92 4.08
N GLY A 158 5.65 -3.23 4.11
CA GLY A 158 4.89 -4.23 3.37
C GLY A 158 5.13 -4.23 1.85
N LEU A 159 6.35 -3.91 1.42
CA LEU A 159 6.79 -4.15 0.05
C LEU A 159 7.01 -5.66 -0.14
N ILE A 160 6.16 -6.31 -0.93
CA ILE A 160 6.35 -7.70 -1.35
C ILE A 160 6.51 -7.75 -2.86
N PHE A 161 7.47 -8.55 -3.34
CA PHE A 161 7.72 -8.75 -4.76
C PHE A 161 7.92 -10.23 -5.06
N CYS A 162 6.84 -10.91 -5.45
CA CYS A 162 6.81 -12.33 -5.83
C CYS A 162 6.38 -12.48 -7.29
N ASP A 163 6.59 -13.66 -7.87
CA ASP A 163 6.18 -13.97 -9.25
C ASP A 163 4.68 -13.67 -9.51
N LYS A 164 3.79 -14.04 -8.59
CA LYS A 164 2.33 -13.86 -8.76
C LYS A 164 1.68 -12.96 -7.69
N PHE A 165 2.50 -12.24 -6.93
CA PHE A 165 2.00 -11.33 -5.90
C PHE A 165 2.94 -10.15 -5.73
N LEU A 166 2.44 -8.94 -5.97
CA LEU A 166 3.15 -7.68 -5.77
C LEU A 166 2.34 -6.84 -4.80
N GLN A 167 2.99 -6.26 -3.80
CA GLN A 167 2.35 -5.36 -2.85
C GLN A 167 3.24 -4.15 -2.59
N ILE A 168 2.63 -2.97 -2.60
CA ILE A 168 3.20 -1.73 -2.12
C ILE A 168 2.09 -0.98 -1.37
N ALA A 169 2.47 -0.30 -0.29
CA ALA A 169 1.55 0.51 0.50
C ALA A 169 2.13 1.91 0.67
N THR A 170 1.24 2.90 0.78
CA THR A 170 1.60 4.29 1.04
C THR A 170 0.66 4.90 2.07
N THR A 171 1.17 5.79 2.91
CA THR A 171 0.31 6.74 3.62
C THR A 171 -0.17 7.84 2.67
N LEU A 172 -1.29 8.46 3.01
CA LEU A 172 -1.90 9.54 2.22
C LEU A 172 -1.83 10.85 3.00
N PRO A 173 -1.58 11.99 2.33
CA PRO A 173 -1.52 13.29 3.00
C PRO A 173 -2.89 13.83 3.42
N SER A 174 -3.99 13.28 2.91
CA SER A 174 -5.36 13.64 3.26
C SER A 174 -6.32 12.48 2.97
N ASP A 175 -7.57 12.61 3.42
CA ASP A 175 -8.66 11.69 3.12
C ASP A 175 -9.41 12.04 1.82
N ALA A 176 -8.98 13.09 1.11
CA ALA A 176 -9.60 13.58 -0.12
C ALA A 176 -9.10 12.79 -1.32
N MET A 177 -9.60 11.56 -1.45
CA MET A 177 -9.23 10.61 -2.50
C MET A 177 -10.40 10.33 -3.44
N TYR A 178 -10.12 10.25 -4.74
CA TYR A 178 -11.11 10.09 -5.81
C TYR A 178 -10.59 9.13 -6.88
N GLY A 179 -11.45 8.61 -7.76
CA GLY A 179 -11.00 7.75 -8.86
C GLY A 179 -10.91 6.26 -8.49
N TRP A 180 -9.96 5.58 -9.13
CA TRP A 180 -9.89 4.15 -9.47
C TRP A 180 -11.21 3.51 -9.94
N GLY A 181 -11.13 2.33 -10.54
CA GLY A 181 -12.31 1.65 -11.10
C GLY A 181 -11.96 0.52 -12.08
N GLU A 182 -12.93 -0.05 -12.79
CA GLU A 182 -14.35 0.29 -12.77
C GLU A 182 -15.11 -0.45 -11.65
N ASN A 183 -15.78 0.31 -10.78
CA ASN A 183 -16.64 -0.18 -9.70
C ASN A 183 -17.81 0.81 -9.49
N VAL A 184 -18.88 0.38 -8.82
CA VAL A 184 -19.94 1.31 -8.38
C VAL A 184 -19.55 1.91 -7.03
N HIS A 185 -18.95 3.10 -7.03
CA HIS A 185 -18.66 3.85 -5.80
C HIS A 185 -19.94 4.58 -5.32
N PRO A 186 -20.39 4.40 -4.05
CA PRO A 186 -21.59 5.08 -3.53
C PRO A 186 -21.44 6.60 -3.45
N THR A 187 -20.20 7.08 -3.33
CA THR A 187 -19.84 8.50 -3.26
C THR A 187 -18.60 8.75 -4.11
N LEU A 188 -18.42 9.98 -4.58
CA LEU A 188 -17.24 10.35 -5.36
C LEU A 188 -15.97 10.35 -4.50
N LYS A 189 -16.02 10.92 -3.29
CA LYS A 189 -14.93 10.86 -2.31
C LYS A 189 -14.92 9.46 -1.67
N HIS A 190 -13.75 8.86 -1.57
CA HIS A 190 -13.57 7.56 -0.91
C HIS A 190 -13.73 7.64 0.61
N ASN A 191 -14.31 6.58 1.19
CA ASN A 191 -14.55 6.48 2.62
C ASN A 191 -13.43 5.68 3.31
N PHE A 192 -12.63 6.36 4.13
CA PHE A 192 -11.52 5.76 4.89
C PHE A 192 -11.88 5.34 6.34
N ASN A 193 -13.15 5.47 6.75
CA ASN A 193 -13.62 5.00 8.07
C ASN A 193 -13.84 3.47 8.13
N ARG A 194 -13.60 2.78 7.02
CA ARG A 194 -13.70 1.33 6.86
C ARG A 194 -12.51 0.83 6.04
N TYR A 195 -12.04 -0.36 6.36
CA TYR A 195 -11.11 -1.09 5.49
C TYR A 195 -11.89 -1.66 4.30
N THR A 196 -11.66 -1.10 3.10
CA THR A 196 -12.38 -1.47 1.87
C THR A 196 -11.38 -1.96 0.82
N THR A 197 -11.71 -3.08 0.16
CA THR A 197 -10.92 -3.62 -0.95
C THR A 197 -11.75 -3.55 -2.22
N TRP A 198 -11.26 -2.82 -3.23
CA TRP A 198 -11.87 -2.70 -4.55
C TRP A 198 -11.15 -3.65 -5.52
N ALA A 199 -11.88 -4.64 -6.03
CA ALA A 199 -11.32 -5.54 -7.04
C ALA A 199 -11.23 -4.79 -8.38
N MET A 200 -10.10 -4.96 -9.07
CA MET A 200 -9.86 -4.42 -10.41
C MET A 200 -9.45 -5.56 -11.33
N HIS A 201 -10.35 -5.96 -12.21
CA HIS A 201 -10.09 -6.89 -13.31
C HIS A 201 -11.23 -6.78 -14.32
N ALA A 202 -10.95 -6.52 -15.60
CA ALA A 202 -12.00 -6.33 -16.59
C ALA A 202 -12.94 -7.56 -16.65
N ARG A 203 -14.23 -7.32 -16.42
CA ARG A 203 -15.22 -8.38 -16.26
C ARG A 203 -16.62 -7.91 -16.64
N ASP A 204 -17.31 -8.73 -17.42
CA ASP A 204 -18.73 -8.54 -17.72
C ASP A 204 -19.58 -8.89 -16.48
N GLU A 205 -19.98 -7.86 -15.75
CA GLU A 205 -20.84 -7.92 -14.57
C GLU A 205 -21.74 -6.67 -14.56
N PRO A 206 -23.06 -6.79 -14.32
CA PRO A 206 -23.93 -5.62 -14.29
C PRO A 206 -23.60 -4.73 -13.08
N PRO A 207 -23.57 -3.39 -13.27
CA PRO A 207 -23.41 -2.47 -12.17
C PRO A 207 -24.63 -2.52 -11.26
N SER A 208 -24.42 -2.39 -9.96
CA SER A 208 -25.50 -2.32 -8.98
C SER A 208 -25.13 -1.31 -7.90
N SER A 209 -26.05 -0.39 -7.62
CA SER A 209 -25.95 0.61 -6.57
C SER A 209 -26.68 0.20 -5.29
N ASP A 210 -27.10 -1.06 -5.20
CA ASP A 210 -27.73 -1.60 -3.99
C ASP A 210 -26.66 -1.94 -2.95
N GLY A 211 -26.39 -0.96 -2.08
CA GLY A 211 -25.38 -1.07 -1.02
C GLY A 211 -23.93 -0.90 -1.50
N LEU A 212 -22.99 -1.28 -0.62
CA LEU A 212 -21.55 -1.26 -0.93
C LEU A 212 -21.18 -2.57 -1.63
N GLN A 213 -20.91 -2.50 -2.94
CA GLN A 213 -20.41 -3.62 -3.73
C GLN A 213 -19.02 -3.28 -4.28
N THR A 214 -18.03 -4.10 -3.95
CA THR A 214 -16.63 -3.85 -4.31
C THR A 214 -16.10 -4.76 -5.43
N LYS A 215 -17.02 -5.40 -6.17
CA LYS A 215 -16.71 -6.23 -7.32
C LYS A 215 -16.17 -5.37 -8.48
N ASN A 216 -15.26 -5.96 -9.24
CA ASN A 216 -14.79 -5.43 -10.52
C ASN A 216 -15.89 -5.44 -11.59
N LEU A 217 -15.82 -4.48 -12.51
CA LEU A 217 -16.72 -4.34 -13.67
C LEU A 217 -15.89 -4.34 -14.97
N TYR A 218 -16.36 -3.64 -16.01
CA TYR A 218 -15.86 -3.79 -17.38
C TYR A 218 -14.44 -3.25 -17.60
N GLY A 219 -14.09 -2.14 -16.95
CA GLY A 219 -12.80 -1.47 -17.10
C GLY A 219 -11.80 -1.70 -15.95
N GLU A 220 -10.54 -1.38 -16.23
CA GLU A 220 -9.45 -1.30 -15.26
C GLU A 220 -8.84 0.11 -15.30
N THR A 221 -9.06 0.90 -14.24
CA THR A 221 -8.51 2.25 -14.10
C THR A 221 -7.86 2.40 -12.72
N MET A 222 -6.56 2.66 -12.70
CA MET A 222 -5.76 2.71 -11.46
C MET A 222 -5.43 4.14 -11.00
N TYR A 223 -5.86 5.16 -11.75
CA TYR A 223 -5.57 6.56 -11.45
C TYR A 223 -6.49 7.11 -10.35
N TYR A 224 -5.92 7.93 -9.45
CA TYR A 224 -6.59 8.55 -8.31
C TYR A 224 -6.08 9.96 -8.01
#